data_AF-A0AA86P338-F1
#
_entry.id   AF-A0AA86P338-F1
#
_cell.length_a   1.000
_cell.length_b   1.000
_cell.length_c   1.000
_cell.angle_alpha   90.00
_cell.angle_beta   90.00
_cell.angle_gamma   90.00
#
_symmetry.space_group_name_H-M   'P 1'
#
loop_
_entity.id
_entity.type
_entity.pdbx_description
1 polymer ?
#
loop_
_entity_poly.entity_id
_entity_poly.type
_entity_poly.pdbx_seq_one_letter_code
_entity_poly.pdbx_strand_id
1 'polypeptide(L)'
;MLQVLQVLSVDVLVLMPYDTINNQGKIKNIQFLNDSFKKLKEGNVHGIAIDVWWGIVERNPSQYNFEGYLQVFELAKSYNLKVRPILSFHKCTGNVSISIPQWALETAKRQSLLFQDQWGYQSDEYIAISADNQKVFPTGANQLYRTPLDIYSDFMTAFNDMAIDYLNDETILQIQIGLGPNGELRYPSHPSAKWKYPGIGAFQAFDPLMLKDFQSSANKSGFDYNFPPTDAGSYNSKPDQTTFFVSGYNRAVTILIFALITRIYVPFSVQF
;
A
#
# COMPACT_ATOMS: atom_id res chain seq x y z
N MET A 1 -41.85 1.34 12.43
CA MET A 1 -40.74 0.98 13.35
C MET A 1 -39.67 0.17 12.63
N LEU A 2 -39.99 -0.93 11.94
CA LEU A 2 -39.02 -1.69 11.12
C LEU A 2 -38.33 -0.87 10.01
N GLN A 3 -39.08 -0.02 9.30
CA GLN A 3 -38.52 0.85 8.24
C GLN A 3 -37.53 1.90 8.77
N VAL A 4 -37.69 2.35 10.02
CA VAL A 4 -36.77 3.32 10.65
C VAL A 4 -35.48 2.63 11.11
N LEU A 5 -35.56 1.36 11.53
CA LEU A 5 -34.40 0.55 11.90
C LEU A 5 -33.53 0.14 10.68
N GLN A 6 -34.13 -0.04 9.49
CA GLN A 6 -33.38 -0.28 8.25
C GLN A 6 -32.47 0.88 7.85
N VAL A 7 -32.78 2.12 8.24
CA VAL A 7 -31.95 3.30 7.95
C VAL A 7 -30.69 3.34 8.84
N LEU A 8 -30.61 2.49 9.87
CA LEU A 8 -29.53 2.47 10.86
C LEU A 8 -28.69 1.18 10.80
N SER A 9 -28.90 0.29 9.82
CA SER A 9 -28.12 -0.95 9.72
C SER A 9 -26.70 -0.67 9.22
N VAL A 10 -25.73 -1.37 9.81
CA VAL A 10 -24.32 -1.37 9.39
C VAL A 10 -24.01 -2.74 8.80
N ASP A 11 -23.55 -2.76 7.56
CA ASP A 11 -23.18 -4.01 6.88
C ASP A 11 -21.89 -4.57 7.48
N VAL A 12 -21.95 -5.83 7.90
CA VAL A 12 -20.80 -6.56 8.45
C VAL A 12 -20.29 -7.53 7.40
N LEU A 13 -19.04 -7.32 6.98
CA LEU A 13 -18.31 -8.23 6.11
C LEU A 13 -17.23 -8.96 6.91
N VAL A 14 -17.04 -10.24 6.59
CA VAL A 14 -15.98 -11.06 7.19
C VAL A 14 -14.81 -11.18 6.22
N LEU A 15 -13.62 -10.79 6.65
CA LEU A 15 -12.38 -10.98 5.88
C LEU A 15 -12.07 -12.48 5.81
N MET A 16 -11.85 -12.97 4.60
CA MET A 16 -11.49 -14.36 4.36
C MET A 16 -10.04 -14.65 4.75
N PRO A 17 -9.70 -15.93 5.07
CA PRO A 17 -8.31 -16.32 5.26
C PRO A 17 -7.46 -15.99 4.02
N TYR A 18 -6.27 -15.43 4.22
CA TYR A 18 -5.39 -14.98 3.13
C TYR A 18 -5.01 -16.11 2.13
N ASP A 19 -5.03 -17.36 2.58
CA ASP A 19 -4.72 -18.55 1.78
C ASP A 19 -5.95 -19.32 1.29
N THR A 20 -7.11 -18.67 1.25
CA THR A 20 -8.33 -19.21 0.63
C THR A 20 -8.03 -19.73 -0.78
N ILE A 21 -7.27 -18.95 -1.55
CA ILE A 21 -6.71 -19.35 -2.84
C ILE A 21 -5.23 -19.66 -2.65
N ASN A 22 -4.80 -20.85 -3.09
CA ASN A 22 -3.40 -21.26 -3.01
C ASN A 22 -2.55 -20.62 -4.13
N ASN A 23 -1.22 -20.80 -4.06
CA ASN A 23 -0.27 -20.26 -5.04
C ASN A 23 -0.47 -20.80 -6.48
N GLN A 24 -1.28 -21.84 -6.66
CA GLN A 24 -1.66 -22.37 -7.97
C GLN A 24 -2.94 -21.75 -8.54
N GLY A 25 -3.59 -20.84 -7.81
CA GLY A 25 -4.84 -20.20 -8.21
C GLY A 25 -6.08 -21.06 -7.97
N LYS A 26 -6.01 -22.04 -7.05
CA LYS A 26 -7.12 -22.95 -6.72
C LYS A 26 -7.59 -22.74 -5.28
N ILE A 27 -8.87 -23.01 -5.01
CA ILE A 27 -9.41 -23.02 -3.65
C ILE A 27 -8.67 -24.07 -2.81
N LYS A 28 -8.11 -23.64 -1.66
CA LYS A 28 -7.32 -24.51 -0.78
C LYS A 28 -8.15 -25.63 -0.15
N ASN A 29 -9.36 -25.32 0.30
CA ASN A 29 -10.29 -26.29 0.90
C ASN A 29 -11.74 -25.88 0.63
N ILE A 30 -12.36 -26.49 -0.39
CA ILE A 30 -13.73 -26.18 -0.80
C ILE A 30 -14.77 -26.58 0.25
N GLN A 31 -14.55 -27.69 0.97
CA GLN A 31 -15.49 -28.14 2.00
C GLN A 31 -15.53 -27.16 3.17
N PHE A 32 -14.36 -26.75 3.68
CA PHE A 32 -14.26 -25.73 4.72
C PHE A 32 -14.91 -24.42 4.30
N LEU A 33 -14.68 -23.98 3.06
CA LEU A 33 -15.26 -22.76 2.53
C LEU A 33 -16.79 -22.83 2.49
N ASN A 34 -17.34 -23.94 2.00
CA ASN A 34 -18.77 -24.20 1.91
C ASN A 34 -19.43 -24.18 3.30
N ASP A 35 -18.85 -24.91 4.26
CA ASP A 35 -19.34 -24.94 5.64
C ASP A 35 -19.25 -23.57 6.32
N SER A 36 -18.23 -22.79 6.00
CA SER A 36 -18.06 -21.43 6.52
C SER A 36 -19.11 -20.48 5.95
N PHE A 37 -19.37 -20.49 4.65
CA PHE A 37 -20.36 -19.61 4.02
C PHE A 37 -21.77 -19.90 4.51
N LYS A 38 -22.12 -21.18 4.69
CA LYS A 38 -23.37 -21.57 5.34
C LYS A 38 -23.53 -20.94 6.72
N LYS A 39 -22.51 -21.06 7.58
CA LYS A 39 -22.52 -20.48 8.94
C LYS A 39 -22.57 -18.96 8.94
N LEU A 40 -21.83 -18.29 8.04
CA LEU A 40 -21.88 -16.83 7.90
C LEU A 40 -23.30 -16.38 7.54
N LYS A 41 -23.97 -17.10 6.63
CA LYS A 41 -25.34 -16.78 6.24
C LYS A 41 -26.34 -17.02 7.37
N GLU A 42 -26.23 -18.14 8.09
CA GLU A 42 -27.03 -18.43 9.29
C GLU A 42 -26.84 -17.34 10.38
N GLY A 43 -25.65 -16.76 10.47
CA GLY A 43 -25.33 -15.62 11.35
C GLY A 43 -25.78 -14.25 10.83
N ASN A 44 -26.49 -14.17 9.69
CA ASN A 44 -26.92 -12.93 9.04
C ASN A 44 -25.77 -11.96 8.67
N VAL A 45 -24.58 -12.50 8.39
CA VAL A 45 -23.46 -11.70 7.87
C VAL A 45 -23.82 -11.19 6.47
N HIS A 46 -23.52 -9.92 6.18
CA HIS A 46 -23.87 -9.28 4.91
C HIS A 46 -23.05 -9.87 3.75
N GLY A 47 -21.76 -10.11 3.98
CA GLY A 47 -20.88 -10.61 2.94
C GLY A 47 -19.48 -10.95 3.42
N ILE A 48 -18.60 -11.16 2.45
CA ILE A 48 -17.18 -11.45 2.67
C ILE A 48 -16.31 -10.39 2.00
N ALA A 49 -15.11 -10.20 2.54
CA ALA A 49 -14.04 -9.47 1.88
C ALA A 49 -12.92 -10.46 1.55
N ILE A 50 -12.32 -10.36 0.37
CA ILE A 50 -11.29 -11.29 -0.09
C ILE A 50 -10.20 -10.55 -0.87
N ASP A 51 -8.94 -10.83 -0.52
CA ASP A 51 -7.78 -10.41 -1.28
C ASP A 51 -7.66 -11.18 -2.60
N VAL A 52 -7.70 -10.44 -3.71
CA VAL A 52 -7.38 -10.90 -5.06
C VAL A 52 -5.91 -10.61 -5.31
N TRP A 53 -5.07 -11.58 -4.96
CA TRP A 53 -3.61 -11.44 -4.97
C TRP A 53 -3.03 -11.35 -6.39
N TRP A 54 -2.36 -10.23 -6.68
CA TRP A 54 -1.68 -10.03 -7.96
C TRP A 54 -0.67 -11.16 -8.26
N GLY A 55 0.11 -11.56 -7.26
CA GLY A 55 1.09 -12.66 -7.37
C GLY A 55 0.53 -14.03 -7.71
N ILE A 56 -0.76 -14.28 -7.42
CA ILE A 56 -1.43 -15.54 -7.76
C ILE A 56 -2.07 -15.45 -9.15
N VAL A 57 -2.69 -14.30 -9.45
CA VAL A 57 -3.46 -14.10 -10.67
C VAL A 57 -2.55 -13.93 -11.88
N GLU A 58 -1.54 -13.05 -11.84
CA GLU A 58 -0.68 -12.71 -12.99
C GLU A 58 0.74 -13.30 -12.82
N ARG A 59 0.82 -14.63 -12.70
CA ARG A 59 2.11 -15.35 -12.51
C ARG A 59 3.08 -15.16 -13.67
N ASN A 60 2.56 -14.94 -14.88
CA ASN A 60 3.31 -14.52 -16.05
C ASN A 60 2.74 -13.19 -16.55
N PRO A 61 3.56 -12.30 -17.15
CA PRO A 61 3.09 -11.01 -17.64
C PRO A 61 1.89 -11.14 -18.59
N SER A 62 0.84 -10.37 -18.32
CA SER A 62 -0.40 -10.30 -19.10
C SER A 62 -1.16 -11.63 -19.21
N GLN A 63 -0.89 -12.60 -18.33
CA GLN A 63 -1.61 -13.88 -18.26
C GLN A 63 -2.32 -14.00 -16.91
N TYR A 64 -3.62 -13.78 -16.91
CA TYR A 64 -4.42 -13.73 -15.69
C TYR A 64 -5.17 -15.05 -15.46
N ASN A 65 -5.06 -15.61 -14.25
CA ASN A 65 -5.85 -16.75 -13.82
C ASN A 65 -6.73 -16.38 -12.61
N PHE A 66 -8.02 -16.18 -12.86
CA PHE A 66 -9.02 -15.88 -11.84
C PHE A 66 -9.89 -17.09 -11.44
N GLU A 67 -9.61 -18.30 -11.92
CA GLU A 67 -10.51 -19.46 -11.80
C GLU A 67 -10.93 -19.74 -10.34
N GLY A 68 -9.98 -19.74 -9.40
CA GLY A 68 -10.30 -19.93 -7.99
C GLY A 68 -11.16 -18.82 -7.39
N TYR A 69 -10.97 -17.56 -7.82
CA TYR A 69 -11.77 -16.43 -7.36
C TYR A 69 -13.19 -16.48 -7.93
N LEU A 70 -13.36 -16.85 -9.20
CA LEU A 70 -14.66 -17.10 -9.82
C LEU A 70 -15.46 -18.15 -9.03
N GLN A 71 -14.82 -19.25 -8.64
CA GLN A 71 -15.46 -20.29 -7.82
C GLN A 71 -15.89 -19.76 -6.45
N VAL A 72 -15.10 -18.88 -5.82
CA VAL A 72 -15.49 -18.24 -4.55
C VAL A 72 -16.69 -17.31 -4.74
N PHE A 73 -16.71 -16.51 -5.81
CA PHE A 73 -17.78 -15.55 -6.08
C PHE A 73 -19.10 -16.27 -6.38
N GLU A 74 -19.07 -17.31 -7.20
CA GLU A 74 -20.24 -18.15 -7.48
C GLU A 74 -20.78 -18.82 -6.20
N LEU A 75 -19.89 -19.34 -5.35
CA LEU A 75 -20.29 -19.93 -4.08
C LEU A 75 -20.90 -18.88 -3.15
N ALA A 76 -20.29 -17.69 -3.01
CA ALA A 76 -20.82 -16.61 -2.19
C ALA A 76 -22.22 -16.19 -2.66
N LYS A 77 -22.40 -16.05 -3.98
CA LYS A 77 -23.70 -15.77 -4.61
C LYS A 77 -24.74 -16.82 -4.29
N SER A 78 -24.40 -18.11 -4.39
CA SER A 78 -25.33 -19.21 -4.06
C SER A 78 -25.82 -19.19 -2.60
N TYR A 79 -25.02 -18.65 -1.68
CA TYR A 79 -25.39 -18.45 -0.28
C TYR A 79 -26.00 -17.07 -0.01
N ASN A 80 -26.19 -16.24 -1.05
CA ASN A 80 -26.65 -14.87 -0.94
C ASN A 80 -25.78 -14.04 0.02
N LEU A 81 -24.45 -14.17 -0.13
CA LEU A 81 -23.44 -13.34 0.52
C LEU A 81 -22.87 -12.35 -0.50
N LYS A 82 -22.77 -11.08 -0.12
CA LYS A 82 -22.10 -10.07 -0.95
C LYS A 82 -20.58 -10.26 -0.90
N VAL A 83 -19.89 -9.73 -1.91
CA VAL A 83 -18.44 -9.87 -2.05
C VAL A 83 -17.79 -8.50 -2.19
N ARG A 84 -16.76 -8.24 -1.38
CA ARG A 84 -15.84 -7.11 -1.54
C ARG A 84 -14.45 -7.63 -1.92
N PRO A 85 -14.12 -7.72 -3.22
CA PRO A 85 -12.76 -8.01 -3.66
C PRO A 85 -11.81 -6.85 -3.29
N ILE A 86 -10.61 -7.19 -2.86
CA ILE A 86 -9.49 -6.29 -2.62
C ILE A 86 -8.44 -6.61 -3.69
N LEU A 87 -8.15 -5.68 -4.60
CA LEU A 87 -7.14 -5.88 -5.64
C LEU A 87 -5.77 -5.67 -5.02
N SER A 88 -5.14 -6.78 -4.65
CA SER A 88 -3.97 -6.80 -3.76
C SER A 88 -2.67 -6.85 -4.58
N PHE A 89 -2.21 -5.67 -4.99
CA PHE A 89 -0.95 -5.43 -5.70
C PHE A 89 0.30 -5.47 -4.80
N HIS A 90 0.18 -6.05 -3.61
CA HIS A 90 1.20 -6.07 -2.57
C HIS A 90 1.48 -7.50 -2.10
N LYS A 91 2.62 -7.68 -1.42
CA LYS A 91 2.99 -8.92 -0.74
C LYS A 91 2.16 -9.12 0.52
N CYS A 92 1.66 -10.32 0.75
CA CYS A 92 1.11 -10.73 2.04
C CYS A 92 2.27 -10.96 3.04
N THR A 93 2.40 -10.07 4.03
CA THR A 93 3.41 -10.18 5.10
C THR A 93 2.77 -10.77 6.36
N GLY A 94 2.77 -12.10 6.47
CA GLY A 94 2.16 -12.80 7.61
C GLY A 94 2.52 -14.29 7.66
N ASN A 95 1.65 -15.11 8.27
CA ASN A 95 1.85 -16.57 8.37
C ASN A 95 1.88 -17.29 7.02
N VAL A 96 1.33 -16.65 5.98
CA VAL A 96 1.34 -17.13 4.60
C VAL A 96 2.08 -16.08 3.78
N SER A 97 3.10 -16.52 3.04
CA SER A 97 3.90 -15.63 2.20
C SER A 97 3.44 -15.71 0.75
N ILE A 98 2.65 -14.73 0.33
CA ILE A 98 2.25 -14.52 -1.06
C ILE A 98 3.02 -13.29 -1.56
N SER A 99 4.00 -13.51 -2.44
CA SER A 99 4.77 -12.42 -3.06
C SER A 99 3.95 -11.73 -4.15
N ILE A 100 4.32 -10.50 -4.53
CA ILE A 100 3.99 -9.97 -5.87
C ILE A 100 4.59 -10.89 -6.95
N PRO A 101 4.15 -10.84 -8.23
CA PRO A 101 4.66 -11.74 -9.25
C PRO A 101 6.18 -11.69 -9.38
N GLN A 102 6.80 -12.86 -9.51
CA GLN A 102 8.26 -12.99 -9.51
C GLN A 102 8.91 -12.16 -10.63
N TRP A 103 8.33 -12.15 -11.83
CA TRP A 103 8.80 -11.36 -12.97
C TRP A 103 8.80 -9.84 -12.69
N ALA A 104 7.83 -9.37 -11.91
CA ALA A 104 7.72 -7.96 -11.53
C ALA A 104 8.75 -7.61 -10.45
N LEU A 105 8.87 -8.47 -9.44
CA LEU A 105 9.83 -8.28 -8.35
C LEU A 105 11.28 -8.27 -8.85
N GLU A 106 11.63 -9.21 -9.73
CA GLU A 106 12.97 -9.27 -10.34
C GLU A 106 13.27 -8.03 -11.20
N THR A 107 12.29 -7.57 -11.97
CA THR A 107 12.42 -6.34 -12.76
C THR A 107 12.60 -5.12 -11.86
N ALA A 108 11.79 -4.98 -10.81
CA ALA A 108 11.88 -3.88 -9.87
C ALA A 108 13.23 -3.85 -9.14
N LYS A 109 13.73 -5.00 -8.67
CA LYS A 109 15.06 -5.11 -8.05
C LYS A 109 16.18 -4.70 -9.00
N ARG A 110 16.18 -5.26 -10.22
CA ARG A 110 17.20 -4.97 -11.24
C ARG A 110 17.22 -3.50 -11.65
N GLN A 111 16.06 -2.83 -11.64
CA GLN A 111 15.90 -1.43 -12.05
C GLN A 111 15.90 -0.45 -10.86
N SER A 112 16.12 -0.93 -9.62
CA SER A 112 16.07 -0.11 -8.39
C SER A 112 14.74 0.64 -8.18
N LEU A 113 13.62 -0.06 -8.38
CA LEU A 113 12.25 0.47 -8.34
C LEU A 113 11.46 0.02 -7.10
N LEU A 114 12.15 -0.35 -6.02
CA LEU A 114 11.55 -0.69 -4.74
C LEU A 114 11.73 0.47 -3.76
N PHE A 115 10.79 0.62 -2.83
CA PHE A 115 10.92 1.60 -1.75
C PHE A 115 12.21 1.34 -0.98
N GLN A 116 12.93 2.41 -0.65
CA GLN A 116 14.25 2.31 -0.03
C GLN A 116 14.37 3.28 1.15
N ASP A 117 14.93 2.80 2.26
CA ASP A 117 15.28 3.62 3.41
C ASP A 117 16.69 4.23 3.29
N GLN A 118 17.02 5.13 4.23
CA GLN A 118 18.33 5.79 4.25
C GLN A 118 19.53 4.85 4.43
N TRP A 119 19.31 3.62 4.91
CA TRP A 119 20.36 2.61 5.10
C TRP A 119 20.47 1.64 3.92
N GLY A 120 19.72 1.88 2.85
CA GLY A 120 19.75 1.07 1.62
C GLY A 120 18.91 -0.21 1.68
N TYR A 121 18.09 -0.40 2.72
CA TYR A 121 17.14 -1.50 2.71
C TYR A 121 16.03 -1.24 1.72
N GLN A 122 15.76 -2.24 0.87
CA GLN A 122 14.69 -2.22 -0.11
C GLN A 122 13.52 -3.10 0.35
N SER A 123 12.31 -2.54 0.38
CA SER A 123 11.09 -3.28 0.67
C SER A 123 10.62 -4.04 -0.56
N ASP A 124 10.41 -5.36 -0.43
CA ASP A 124 9.86 -6.22 -1.49
C ASP A 124 8.32 -6.33 -1.43
N GLU A 125 7.67 -5.49 -0.64
CA GLU A 125 6.22 -5.56 -0.41
C GLU A 125 5.38 -4.96 -1.54
N TYR A 126 5.92 -3.97 -2.25
CA TYR A 126 5.21 -3.20 -3.27
C TYR A 126 6.22 -2.50 -4.21
N ILE A 127 5.86 -2.23 -5.45
CA ILE A 127 6.68 -1.42 -6.38
C ILE A 127 6.63 0.05 -5.94
N ALA A 128 7.76 0.74 -5.82
CA ALA A 128 7.77 2.13 -5.35
C ALA A 128 6.87 3.02 -6.20
N ILE A 129 6.14 3.95 -5.58
CA ILE A 129 5.27 4.92 -6.28
C ILE A 129 6.06 5.82 -7.25
N SER A 130 7.33 6.08 -6.96
CA SER A 130 8.23 6.79 -7.88
C SER A 130 8.44 6.06 -9.20
N ALA A 131 8.19 4.75 -9.23
CA ALA A 131 8.29 3.91 -10.40
C ALA A 131 7.01 3.88 -11.26
N ASP A 132 5.92 4.53 -10.84
CA ASP A 132 4.59 4.45 -11.47
C ASP A 132 4.60 4.63 -13.00
N ASN A 133 5.50 5.47 -13.52
CA ASN A 133 5.63 5.78 -14.94
C ASN A 133 6.85 5.13 -15.63
N GLN A 134 7.53 4.20 -14.96
CA GLN A 134 8.73 3.55 -15.49
C GLN A 134 8.35 2.39 -16.41
N LYS A 135 8.49 2.62 -17.72
CA LYS A 135 8.11 1.66 -18.76
C LYS A 135 9.19 0.59 -18.98
N VAL A 136 9.41 -0.26 -17.99
CA VAL A 136 10.47 -1.29 -17.97
C VAL A 136 9.97 -2.70 -17.64
N PHE A 137 8.69 -2.86 -17.32
CA PHE A 137 8.12 -4.15 -16.95
C PHE A 137 7.65 -4.91 -18.20
N PRO A 138 8.00 -6.19 -18.37
CA PRO A 138 7.66 -6.91 -19.60
C PRO A 138 6.14 -7.07 -19.76
N THR A 139 5.69 -7.19 -21.01
CA THR A 139 4.38 -7.77 -21.34
C THR A 139 4.52 -9.25 -21.67
N GLY A 140 3.40 -9.95 -21.86
CA GLY A 140 3.39 -11.31 -22.40
C GLY A 140 3.77 -11.40 -23.88
N ALA A 141 3.94 -10.26 -24.57
CA ALA A 141 4.37 -10.19 -25.97
C ALA A 141 5.85 -9.80 -26.06
N ASN A 142 6.60 -10.46 -26.95
CA ASN A 142 8.03 -10.20 -27.09
C ASN A 142 8.31 -8.72 -27.42
N GLN A 143 9.27 -8.13 -26.70
CA GLN A 143 9.81 -6.78 -26.92
C GLN A 143 8.89 -5.59 -26.60
N LEU A 144 7.82 -5.79 -25.81
CA LEU A 144 7.00 -4.70 -25.29
C LEU A 144 7.13 -4.57 -23.76
N TYR A 145 7.09 -3.32 -23.28
CA TYR A 145 7.16 -2.98 -21.87
C TYR A 145 5.95 -2.14 -21.44
N ARG A 146 5.60 -2.24 -20.16
CA ARG A 146 4.53 -1.54 -19.45
C ARG A 146 5.09 -0.78 -18.25
N THR A 147 4.37 0.24 -17.81
CA THR A 147 4.56 0.90 -16.53
C THR A 147 3.83 0.13 -15.41
N PRO A 148 4.14 0.35 -14.12
CA PRO A 148 3.32 -0.14 -13.02
C PRO A 148 1.85 0.31 -13.12
N LEU A 149 1.58 1.55 -13.52
CA LEU A 149 0.21 2.02 -13.75
C LEU A 149 -0.50 1.23 -14.86
N ASP A 150 0.19 0.93 -15.97
CA ASP A 150 -0.36 0.07 -17.03
C ASP A 150 -0.66 -1.34 -16.48
N ILE A 151 0.23 -1.91 -15.65
CA ILE A 151 0.01 -3.21 -15.01
C ILE A 151 -1.27 -3.21 -14.16
N TYR A 152 -1.42 -2.20 -13.29
CA TYR A 152 -2.60 -2.09 -12.42
C TYR A 152 -3.87 -1.90 -13.25
N SER A 153 -3.82 -1.06 -14.29
CA SER A 153 -4.92 -0.82 -15.22
C SER A 153 -5.33 -2.08 -15.99
N ASP A 154 -4.37 -2.81 -16.54
CA ASP A 154 -4.62 -4.04 -17.29
C ASP A 154 -5.18 -5.14 -16.39
N PHE A 155 -4.67 -5.25 -15.15
CA PHE A 155 -5.20 -6.16 -14.14
C PHE A 155 -6.65 -5.83 -13.78
N MET A 156 -6.96 -4.55 -13.53
CA MET A 156 -8.32 -4.08 -13.24
C MET A 156 -9.26 -4.31 -14.41
N THR A 157 -8.79 -4.13 -15.64
CA THR A 157 -9.55 -4.42 -16.86
C THR A 157 -9.86 -5.92 -16.96
N ALA A 158 -8.85 -6.79 -16.80
CA ALA A 158 -9.06 -8.23 -16.82
C ALA A 158 -9.95 -8.73 -15.68
N PHE A 159 -9.85 -8.11 -14.50
CA PHE A 159 -10.76 -8.38 -13.39
C PHE A 159 -12.19 -7.98 -13.72
N ASN A 160 -12.40 -6.79 -14.32
CA ASN A 160 -13.71 -6.33 -14.74
C ASN A 160 -14.34 -7.30 -15.75
N ASP A 161 -13.60 -7.70 -16.79
CA ASP A 161 -14.10 -8.63 -17.81
C ASP A 161 -14.53 -9.97 -17.19
N MET A 162 -13.80 -10.43 -16.19
CA MET A 162 -14.12 -11.66 -15.43
C MET A 162 -15.32 -11.48 -14.49
N ALA A 163 -15.44 -10.32 -13.84
CA ALA A 163 -16.37 -10.07 -12.75
C ALA A 163 -17.66 -9.33 -13.15
N ILE A 164 -17.80 -8.96 -14.43
CA ILE A 164 -18.85 -8.05 -14.91
C ILE A 164 -20.27 -8.53 -14.55
N ASP A 165 -20.53 -9.83 -14.63
CA ASP A 165 -21.84 -10.39 -14.28
C ASP A 165 -22.16 -10.24 -12.78
N TYR A 166 -21.14 -10.39 -11.93
CA TYR A 166 -21.27 -10.21 -10.47
C TYR A 166 -21.37 -8.74 -10.06
N LEU A 167 -20.84 -7.83 -10.88
CA LEU A 167 -21.05 -6.39 -10.70
C LEU A 167 -22.47 -6.01 -11.10
N ASN A 168 -22.95 -6.53 -12.24
CA ASN A 168 -24.28 -6.25 -12.78
C ASN A 168 -25.41 -6.81 -11.90
N ASP A 169 -25.22 -7.98 -11.28
CA ASP A 169 -26.21 -8.57 -10.37
C ASP A 169 -26.03 -8.15 -8.89
N GLU A 170 -25.13 -7.20 -8.65
CA GLU A 170 -24.80 -6.65 -7.33
C GLU A 170 -24.25 -7.68 -6.32
N THR A 171 -23.79 -8.86 -6.75
CA THR A 171 -23.03 -9.76 -5.87
C THR A 171 -21.78 -9.06 -5.36
N ILE A 172 -21.09 -8.31 -6.22
CA ILE A 172 -19.99 -7.42 -5.85
C ILE A 172 -20.54 -5.99 -5.71
N LEU A 173 -20.44 -5.43 -4.51
CA LEU A 173 -20.93 -4.06 -4.22
C LEU A 173 -19.83 -3.00 -4.22
N GLN A 174 -18.58 -3.42 -3.95
CA GLN A 174 -17.45 -2.53 -3.81
C GLN A 174 -16.18 -3.27 -4.20
N ILE A 175 -15.29 -2.60 -4.91
CA ILE A 175 -13.92 -3.04 -5.15
C ILE A 175 -12.99 -2.14 -4.34
N GLN A 176 -12.11 -2.74 -3.54
CA GLN A 176 -11.04 -2.01 -2.86
C GLN A 176 -9.76 -2.14 -3.68
N ILE A 177 -9.08 -1.01 -3.92
CA ILE A 177 -7.84 -0.98 -4.70
C ILE A 177 -6.66 -0.85 -3.73
N GLY A 178 -5.72 -1.80 -3.77
CA GLY A 178 -4.51 -1.73 -2.96
C GLY A 178 -3.52 -0.71 -3.51
N LEU A 179 -3.13 0.28 -2.71
CA LEU A 179 -2.30 1.41 -3.15
C LEU A 179 -0.89 1.43 -2.52
N GLY A 180 -0.45 0.31 -1.96
CA GLY A 180 0.80 0.23 -1.24
C GLY A 180 0.93 -1.03 -0.39
N PRO A 181 1.93 -1.09 0.52
CA PRO A 181 2.13 -2.20 1.45
C PRO A 181 0.87 -2.48 2.28
N ASN A 182 0.52 -3.76 2.43
CA ASN A 182 -0.74 -4.23 3.03
C ASN A 182 -2.01 -3.65 2.38
N GLY A 183 -1.92 -3.16 1.14
CA GLY A 183 -3.04 -2.57 0.39
C GLY A 183 -3.38 -1.15 0.80
N GLU A 184 -2.59 -0.54 1.70
CA GLU A 184 -2.85 0.79 2.24
C GLU A 184 -2.09 1.86 1.45
N LEU A 185 -2.69 3.06 1.32
CA LEU A 185 -2.02 4.21 0.74
C LEU A 185 -1.01 4.80 1.73
N ARG A 186 0.17 4.20 1.82
CA ARG A 186 1.28 4.65 2.67
C ARG A 186 2.63 4.13 2.20
N TYR A 187 3.69 4.66 2.79
CA TYR A 187 5.03 4.08 2.69
C TYR A 187 5.17 2.81 3.57
N PRO A 188 6.11 1.89 3.26
CA PRO A 188 6.44 0.75 4.12
C PRO A 188 7.33 1.18 5.30
N SER A 189 6.89 2.15 6.10
CA SER A 189 7.72 2.82 7.14
C SER A 189 8.00 1.96 8.38
N HIS A 190 7.26 0.87 8.57
CA HIS A 190 7.36 -0.03 9.72
C HIS A 190 7.39 -1.51 9.27
N PRO A 191 8.43 -1.94 8.52
CA PRO A 191 8.52 -3.32 8.06
C PRO A 191 8.74 -4.26 9.25
N SER A 192 7.95 -5.33 9.35
CA SER A 192 7.93 -6.25 10.50
C SER A 192 9.31 -6.88 10.82
N ALA A 193 10.19 -6.98 9.83
CA ALA A 193 11.55 -7.50 10.01
C ALA A 193 12.52 -6.53 10.73
N LYS A 194 12.21 -5.23 10.79
CA LYS A 194 13.10 -4.20 11.37
C LYS A 194 12.45 -3.36 12.47
N TRP A 195 11.13 -3.25 12.45
CA TRP A 195 10.37 -2.38 13.32
C TRP A 195 9.64 -3.17 14.42
N LYS A 196 9.55 -2.59 15.61
CA LYS A 196 8.73 -3.06 16.73
C LYS A 196 7.92 -1.90 17.28
N TYR A 197 6.66 -2.15 17.58
CA TYR A 197 5.81 -1.17 18.23
C TYR A 197 6.39 -0.75 19.59
N PRO A 198 6.38 0.55 19.96
CA PRO A 198 5.84 1.72 19.24
C PRO A 198 6.91 2.59 18.55
N GLY A 199 7.89 1.99 17.86
CA GLY A 199 8.94 2.74 17.17
C GLY A 199 8.39 3.77 16.16
N ILE A 200 9.13 4.86 15.93
CA ILE A 200 8.71 5.92 14.99
C ILE A 200 8.73 5.52 13.51
N GLY A 201 9.37 4.41 13.14
CA GLY A 201 9.54 3.99 11.76
C GLY A 201 10.69 4.71 11.05
N ALA A 202 10.73 4.63 9.72
CA ALA A 202 11.71 5.34 8.91
C ALA A 202 11.12 5.84 7.59
N PHE A 203 11.63 6.96 7.09
CA PHE A 203 11.33 7.43 5.73
C PHE A 203 11.81 6.41 4.69
N GLN A 204 10.96 6.12 3.70
CA GLN A 204 11.19 5.12 2.65
C GLN A 204 11.36 5.78 1.27
N ALA A 205 11.88 7.01 1.25
CA ALA A 205 11.97 7.87 0.07
C ALA A 205 13.40 8.04 -0.46
N PHE A 206 14.24 7.02 -0.27
CA PHE A 206 15.65 7.03 -0.67
C PHE A 206 15.92 6.20 -1.94
N ASP A 207 14.89 5.77 -2.67
CA ASP A 207 15.08 5.16 -3.98
C ASP A 207 15.58 6.22 -4.99
N PRO A 208 16.33 5.82 -6.03
CA PRO A 208 16.97 6.77 -6.94
C PRO A 208 16.01 7.77 -7.61
N LEU A 209 14.77 7.35 -7.87
CA LEU A 209 13.77 8.20 -8.52
C LEU A 209 13.22 9.25 -7.54
N MET A 210 12.91 8.85 -6.30
CA MET A 210 12.50 9.81 -5.26
C MET A 210 13.60 10.80 -4.89
N LEU A 211 14.86 10.35 -4.80
CA LEU A 211 15.99 11.26 -4.53
C LEU A 211 16.11 12.32 -5.63
N LYS A 212 15.98 11.92 -6.90
CA LYS A 212 16.01 12.85 -8.04
C LYS A 212 14.84 13.84 -7.99
N ASP A 213 13.63 13.36 -7.69
CA ASP A 213 12.46 14.22 -7.60
C ASP A 213 12.53 15.21 -6.42
N PHE A 214 13.02 14.72 -5.27
CA PHE A 214 13.28 15.53 -4.09
C PHE A 214 14.29 16.65 -4.38
N GLN A 215 15.44 16.33 -4.98
CA GLN A 215 16.46 17.31 -5.38
C GLN A 215 15.92 18.36 -6.35
N SER A 216 15.18 17.91 -7.37
CA SER A 216 14.52 18.80 -8.33
C SER A 216 13.56 19.77 -7.65
N SER A 217 12.77 19.28 -6.70
CA SER A 217 11.80 20.08 -5.95
C SER A 217 12.47 21.05 -4.96
N ALA A 218 13.54 20.61 -4.29
CA ALA A 218 14.34 21.45 -3.39
C ALA A 218 14.98 22.62 -4.16
N ASN A 219 15.65 22.32 -5.28
CA ASN A 219 16.31 23.32 -6.12
C ASN A 219 15.32 24.37 -6.67
N LYS A 220 14.14 23.92 -7.14
CA LYS A 220 13.06 24.84 -7.58
C LYS A 220 12.56 25.75 -6.46
N SER A 221 12.66 25.29 -5.22
CA SER A 221 12.25 26.03 -4.02
C SER A 221 13.39 26.89 -3.44
N GLY A 222 14.55 26.94 -4.08
CA GLY A 222 15.71 27.71 -3.63
C GLY A 222 16.52 27.05 -2.50
N PHE A 223 16.33 25.75 -2.26
CA PHE A 223 17.09 24.98 -1.27
C PHE A 223 18.06 24.02 -1.95
N ASP A 224 19.30 23.96 -1.46
CA ASP A 224 20.31 22.98 -1.89
C ASP A 224 20.23 21.73 -0.99
N TYR A 225 19.15 20.96 -1.12
CA TYR A 225 18.97 19.71 -0.39
C TYR A 225 19.10 18.49 -1.30
N ASN A 226 19.99 17.58 -0.93
CA ASN A 226 20.33 16.42 -1.74
C ASN A 226 19.54 15.14 -1.38
N PHE A 227 18.93 15.08 -0.21
CA PHE A 227 18.23 13.88 0.29
C PHE A 227 17.15 14.23 1.32
N PRO A 228 16.16 13.33 1.55
CA PRO A 228 15.22 13.43 2.67
C PRO A 228 15.91 13.34 4.04
N PRO A 229 15.27 13.76 5.14
CA PRO A 229 15.89 13.76 6.47
C PRO A 229 16.57 12.45 6.87
N THR A 230 17.84 12.56 7.27
CA THR A 230 18.66 11.44 7.79
C THR A 230 18.88 11.51 9.30
N ASP A 231 18.49 12.63 9.92
CA ASP A 231 18.56 12.90 11.36
C ASP A 231 17.25 12.52 12.11
N ALA A 232 16.41 11.71 11.46
CA ALA A 232 15.15 11.21 12.01
C ALA A 232 15.28 9.95 12.88
N GLY A 233 16.50 9.51 13.19
CA GLY A 233 16.77 8.33 14.01
C GLY A 233 16.58 7.02 13.25
N SER A 234 16.30 5.94 13.99
CA SER A 234 16.08 4.59 13.46
C SER A 234 14.63 4.12 13.63
N TYR A 235 14.26 3.01 12.98
CA TYR A 235 12.91 2.40 13.07
C TYR A 235 12.33 2.35 14.49
N ASN A 236 13.16 2.04 15.49
CA ASN A 236 12.74 1.81 16.87
C ASN A 236 13.11 2.96 17.83
N SER A 237 13.56 4.09 17.29
CA SER A 237 13.78 5.30 18.09
C SER A 237 12.45 5.85 18.59
N LYS A 238 12.50 6.66 19.65
CA LYS A 238 11.38 7.50 20.10
C LYS A 238 11.52 8.92 19.54
N PRO A 239 10.43 9.69 19.40
CA PRO A 239 10.50 11.04 18.83
C PRO A 239 11.47 11.98 19.58
N ASP A 240 11.52 11.89 20.91
CA ASP A 240 12.38 12.69 21.79
C ASP A 240 13.87 12.35 21.70
N GLN A 241 14.23 11.28 20.99
CA GLN A 241 15.59 10.81 20.80
C GLN A 241 16.21 11.27 19.47
N THR A 242 15.48 12.03 18.64
CA THR A 242 15.94 12.40 17.29
C THR A 242 15.90 13.90 17.07
N THR A 243 16.86 14.40 16.29
CA THR A 243 16.92 15.82 15.97
C THR A 243 15.73 16.26 15.13
N PHE A 244 15.37 15.48 14.11
CA PHE A 244 14.27 15.82 13.21
C PHE A 244 12.93 15.95 13.93
N PHE A 245 12.56 15.02 14.81
CA PHE A 245 11.26 15.05 15.47
C PHE A 245 11.20 16.04 16.65
N VAL A 246 12.35 16.43 17.20
CA VAL A 246 12.44 17.46 18.25
C VAL A 246 12.52 18.87 17.66
N SER A 247 13.33 19.08 16.63
CA SER A 247 13.76 20.41 16.16
C SER A 247 13.40 20.71 14.69
N GLY A 248 12.95 19.71 13.93
CA GLY A 248 12.65 19.82 12.50
C GLY A 248 13.88 19.64 11.60
N TYR A 249 13.63 19.48 10.30
CA TYR A 249 14.68 19.21 9.29
C TYR A 249 15.50 20.43 8.95
N ASN A 250 16.84 20.28 8.93
CA ASN A 250 17.77 21.26 8.36
C ASN A 250 17.42 22.72 8.71
N ARG A 251 16.99 22.96 9.96
CA ARG A 251 16.97 24.30 10.51
C ARG A 251 18.41 24.74 10.68
N ALA A 252 19.01 25.20 9.59
CA ALA A 252 20.10 26.13 9.67
C ALA A 252 19.60 27.28 10.54
N VAL A 253 20.01 27.25 11.81
CA VAL A 253 19.98 28.33 12.80
C VAL A 253 19.15 29.53 12.33
N THR A 254 17.81 29.42 12.42
CA THR A 254 16.97 30.61 12.61
C THR A 254 16.98 30.97 14.11
N ILE A 255 18.14 30.81 14.75
CA ILE A 255 18.54 31.49 15.98
C ILE A 255 19.62 32.51 15.56
N LEU A 256 19.29 33.35 14.59
CA LEU A 256 20.08 34.52 14.23
C LEU A 256 19.19 35.77 14.06
N ILE A 257 17.99 35.75 14.64
CA ILE A 257 17.10 36.92 14.76
C ILE A 257 16.73 37.27 16.22
N PHE A 258 17.07 36.43 17.22
CA PHE A 258 16.93 36.82 18.64
C PHE A 258 18.23 37.31 19.30
N ALA A 259 19.39 37.19 18.65
CA ALA A 259 20.67 37.71 19.16
C ALA A 259 21.06 39.10 18.58
N LEU A 260 20.22 39.70 17.71
CA LEU A 260 20.43 41.05 17.17
C LEU A 260 19.43 42.10 17.71
N ILE A 261 18.58 41.74 18.67
CA ILE A 261 17.70 42.67 19.41
C ILE A 261 18.12 42.77 20.89
N THR A 262 19.42 42.93 21.15
CA THR A 262 19.91 43.37 22.49
C THR A 262 21.03 44.40 22.41
N ARG A 263 21.21 45.08 21.26
CA ARG A 263 22.13 46.23 21.14
C ARG A 263 21.46 47.46 20.53
N ILE A 264 20.36 47.90 21.14
CA ILE A 264 20.00 49.32 21.16
C ILE A 264 19.57 49.63 22.61
N TYR A 265 20.58 49.77 23.48
CA TYR A 265 20.44 50.48 24.75
C TYR A 265 20.60 51.97 24.41
N VAL A 266 19.49 52.70 24.35
CA VAL A 266 19.49 54.16 24.49
C VAL A 266 18.97 54.42 25.91
N PRO A 267 19.71 55.17 26.75
CA PRO A 267 19.32 55.39 28.13
C PRO A 267 18.12 56.34 28.19
N PHE A 268 17.10 55.94 28.96
CA PHE A 268 16.09 56.85 29.47
C PHE A 268 16.76 57.85 30.43
N SER A 269 16.60 59.15 30.17
CA SER A 269 16.57 60.18 31.20
C SER A 269 15.16 60.76 31.29
N VAL A 270 14.69 60.79 32.54
CA VAL A 270 13.33 61.12 33.01
C VAL A 270 13.19 62.63 33.16
N GLN A 271 11.99 63.20 32.98
CA GLN A 271 11.28 64.02 34.00
C GLN A 271 10.01 64.70 33.46
N PHE A 272 8.90 64.44 34.18
CA PHE A 272 7.57 65.06 34.25
C PHE A 272 6.78 65.33 32.96
#